data_AF-A0A6C0DYX4-F1
#
_entry.id   AF-A0A6C0DYX4-F1
#
_cell.length_a   1.000
_cell.length_b   1.000
_cell.length_c   1.000
_cell.angle_alpha   90.00
_cell.angle_beta   90.00
_cell.angle_gamma   90.00
#
_symmetry.space_group_name_H-M   'P 1'
#
loop_
_entity.id
_entity.type
_entity.pdbx_description
1 polymer ?
#
loop_
_entity_poly.entity_id
_entity_poly.type
_entity_poly.pdbx_seq_one_letter_code
_entity_poly.pdbx_strand_id
1 'polypeptide(L)'
;MEEIKETNNANDTKPNFFCETCKYVCKHNSSYMKHLLSEKHKRKGEKKVYKCDKCEYKTNTSHWNLKLHITSKHSTIEEKSKHKYYCALCDSIFFSQLFLKNHQRSILHLNNKLTKGVDSNTLDENNLEPNIENVNEHVKRELKEELKAELKVELKNELRKELMIEFKRRITECFA
;
A
#
# COMPACT_ATOMS: atom_id res chain seq x y z
N MET A 1 -6.19 41.10 -11.56
CA MET A 1 -6.27 41.04 -10.08
C MET A 1 -7.66 40.49 -9.77
N GLU A 2 -7.78 39.23 -9.36
CA GLU A 2 -9.07 38.64 -8.96
C GLU A 2 -9.39 39.06 -7.52
N GLU A 3 -10.54 39.69 -7.34
CA GLU A 3 -10.99 40.30 -6.09
C GLU A 3 -11.29 39.24 -5.01
N ILE A 4 -10.81 39.51 -3.80
CA ILE A 4 -11.10 38.71 -2.61
C ILE A 4 -12.52 39.04 -2.16
N LYS A 5 -13.49 38.16 -2.45
CA LYS A 5 -14.86 38.32 -1.92
C LYS A 5 -14.95 37.66 -0.55
N GLU A 6 -14.90 38.48 0.50
CA GLU A 6 -15.20 38.08 1.86
C GLU A 6 -16.73 37.95 2.02
N THR A 7 -17.24 36.74 2.20
CA THR A 7 -18.67 36.54 2.48
C THR A 7 -18.91 36.47 3.98
N ASN A 8 -19.55 37.50 4.54
CA ASN A 8 -19.99 37.54 5.93
C ASN A 8 -21.32 36.79 6.08
N ASN A 9 -21.31 35.63 6.75
CA ASN A 9 -22.53 34.99 7.24
C ASN A 9 -22.64 35.22 8.75
N ALA A 10 -23.76 35.81 9.17
CA ALA A 10 -24.05 36.17 10.54
C ALA A 10 -24.44 34.92 11.35
N ASN A 11 -23.44 34.21 11.88
CA ASN A 11 -23.46 33.50 13.16
C ASN A 11 -22.11 32.78 13.36
N ASP A 12 -21.31 33.32 14.27
CA ASP A 12 -20.09 32.79 14.89
C ASP A 12 -18.90 32.28 14.01
N THR A 13 -17.75 32.92 14.24
CA THR A 13 -16.36 32.54 13.90
C THR A 13 -15.82 32.73 12.46
N LYS A 14 -15.33 33.97 12.21
CA LYS A 14 -14.25 34.35 11.25
C LYS A 14 -14.59 34.23 9.73
N PRO A 15 -14.25 35.23 8.89
CA PRO A 15 -14.54 35.18 7.45
C PRO A 15 -13.84 33.98 6.79
N ASN A 16 -14.62 33.15 6.09
CA ASN A 16 -14.11 32.09 5.23
C ASN A 16 -13.75 32.68 3.86
N PHE A 17 -12.54 32.41 3.40
CA PHE A 17 -12.09 32.76 2.05
C PHE A 17 -12.58 31.70 1.08
N PHE A 18 -13.33 32.13 0.07
CA PHE A 18 -13.95 31.28 -0.93
C PHE A 18 -13.39 31.59 -2.32
N CYS A 19 -12.95 30.55 -3.04
CA CYS A 19 -12.59 30.66 -4.45
C CYS A 19 -13.73 30.11 -5.31
N GLU A 20 -14.40 30.98 -6.07
CA GLU A 20 -15.48 30.62 -7.00
C GLU A 20 -14.99 29.63 -8.08
N THR A 21 -13.80 29.86 -8.64
CA THR A 21 -13.21 29.06 -9.73
C THR A 21 -12.90 27.62 -9.32
N CYS A 22 -12.43 27.40 -8.09
CA CYS A 22 -12.03 26.08 -7.61
C CYS A 22 -12.99 25.46 -6.60
N LYS A 23 -14.04 26.19 -6.20
CA LYS A 23 -14.94 25.86 -5.07
C LYS A 23 -14.17 25.51 -3.79
N TYR A 24 -13.04 26.17 -3.59
CA TYR A 24 -12.15 25.94 -2.44
C TYR A 24 -12.52 26.88 -1.30
N VAL A 25 -12.62 26.34 -0.08
CA VAL A 25 -12.99 27.10 1.13
C VAL A 25 -11.87 26.98 2.15
N CYS A 26 -11.46 28.08 2.77
CA CYS A 26 -10.51 28.04 3.88
C CYS A 26 -10.74 29.17 4.89
N LYS A 27 -10.26 28.98 6.12
CA LYS A 27 -10.46 29.92 7.24
C LYS A 27 -9.39 31.01 7.37
N HIS A 28 -8.31 30.93 6.58
CA HIS A 28 -7.11 31.73 6.76
C HIS A 28 -6.64 32.34 5.44
N ASN A 29 -6.35 33.65 5.45
CA ASN A 29 -5.87 34.37 4.27
C ASN A 29 -4.56 33.77 3.73
N SER A 30 -3.64 33.36 4.61
CA SER A 30 -2.38 32.73 4.21
C SER A 30 -2.59 31.43 3.41
N SER A 31 -3.59 30.63 3.80
CA SER A 31 -3.99 29.42 3.06
C SER A 31 -4.68 29.78 1.74
N TYR A 32 -5.48 30.84 1.71
CA TYR A 32 -6.11 31.34 0.49
C TYR A 32 -5.08 31.84 -0.53
N MET A 33 -4.11 32.64 -0.10
CA MET A 33 -3.01 33.11 -0.96
C MET A 33 -2.19 31.93 -1.52
N LYS A 34 -1.88 30.92 -0.69
CA LYS A 34 -1.22 29.69 -1.16
C LYS A 34 -2.09 28.93 -2.16
N HIS A 35 -3.41 28.90 -1.97
CA HIS A 35 -4.33 28.31 -2.91
C HIS A 35 -4.29 29.03 -4.26
N LEU A 36 -4.34 30.36 -4.29
CA LEU A 36 -4.28 31.14 -5.53
C LEU A 36 -2.98 30.88 -6.31
N LEU A 37 -1.86 30.69 -5.60
CA LEU A 37 -0.57 30.34 -6.21
C LEU A 37 -0.47 28.88 -6.66
N SER A 38 -1.41 28.02 -6.27
CA SER A 38 -1.34 26.59 -6.56
C SER A 38 -1.62 26.27 -8.04
N GLU A 39 -0.93 25.25 -8.56
CA GLU A 39 -1.15 24.74 -9.92
C GLU A 39 -2.58 24.20 -10.15
N LYS A 40 -3.31 23.87 -9.08
CA LYS A 40 -4.72 23.51 -9.18
C LYS A 40 -5.57 24.74 -9.49
N HIS A 41 -5.30 25.87 -8.83
CA HIS A 41 -6.00 27.13 -9.06
C HIS A 41 -5.70 27.72 -10.43
N LYS A 42 -4.42 27.74 -10.83
CA LYS A 42 -4.01 28.19 -12.18
C LYS A 42 -4.71 27.43 -13.31
N ARG A 43 -5.05 26.16 -13.08
CA ARG A 43 -5.80 25.30 -14.01
C ARG A 43 -7.30 25.33 -13.77
N LYS A 44 -7.82 26.39 -13.13
CA LYS A 44 -9.25 26.60 -12.86
C LYS A 44 -9.94 25.43 -12.15
N GLY A 45 -9.21 24.73 -11.27
CA GLY A 45 -9.72 23.57 -10.54
C GLY A 45 -9.72 22.25 -11.32
N GLU A 46 -9.28 22.23 -12.58
CA GLU A 46 -9.23 21.02 -13.39
C GLU A 46 -8.22 20.01 -12.86
N LYS A 47 -8.37 18.73 -13.22
CA LYS A 47 -7.43 17.65 -12.85
C LYS A 47 -6.18 17.71 -13.72
N LYS A 48 -5.01 17.57 -13.11
CA LYS A 48 -3.75 17.54 -13.87
C LYS A 48 -3.65 16.20 -14.56
N VAL A 49 -3.51 16.22 -15.89
CA VAL A 49 -3.26 15.02 -16.67
C VAL A 49 -1.76 14.88 -16.87
N TYR A 50 -1.24 13.71 -16.53
CA TYR A 50 0.12 13.28 -16.77
C TYR A 50 0.11 12.34 -17.97
N LYS A 51 0.85 12.70 -19.01
CA LYS A 51 0.95 11.91 -20.25
C LYS A 51 2.33 11.27 -20.30
N CYS A 52 2.41 10.06 -20.83
CA CYS A 52 3.69 9.46 -21.19
C CYS A 52 4.15 10.04 -22.52
N ASP A 53 5.44 10.33 -22.63
CA ASP A 53 6.02 10.84 -23.89
C ASP A 53 6.38 9.71 -24.86
N LYS A 54 6.40 8.46 -24.38
CA LYS A 54 6.79 7.27 -25.15
C LYS A 54 5.59 6.45 -25.66
N CYS A 55 4.39 6.68 -25.13
CA CYS A 55 3.17 6.00 -25.56
C CYS A 55 1.91 6.81 -25.22
N GLU A 56 0.74 6.32 -25.63
CA GLU A 56 -0.54 7.02 -25.40
C GLU A 56 -1.07 6.97 -23.96
N TYR A 57 -0.31 6.38 -23.03
CA TYR A 57 -0.73 6.27 -21.63
C TYR A 57 -0.89 7.66 -20.99
N LYS A 58 -2.04 7.86 -20.33
CA LYS A 58 -2.35 9.08 -19.57
C LYS A 58 -2.99 8.72 -18.24
N THR A 59 -2.62 9.43 -17.18
CA THR A 59 -3.22 9.32 -15.85
C THR A 59 -3.55 10.70 -15.30
N ASN A 60 -4.66 10.81 -14.58
CA ASN A 60 -5.08 12.05 -13.91
C ASN A 60 -4.95 11.95 -12.38
N THR A 61 -4.41 10.84 -11.87
CA THR A 61 -4.39 10.54 -10.44
C THR A 61 -3.15 11.12 -9.77
N SER A 62 -1.96 10.79 -10.28
CA SER A 62 -0.70 11.18 -9.66
C SER A 62 0.46 11.12 -10.66
N HIS A 63 1.41 12.05 -10.53
CA HIS A 63 2.70 12.00 -11.22
C HIS A 63 3.43 10.67 -10.95
N TRP A 64 3.26 10.11 -9.76
CA TRP A 64 3.89 8.85 -9.40
C TRP A 64 3.40 7.67 -10.27
N ASN A 65 2.13 7.63 -10.64
CA ASN A 65 1.59 6.58 -11.51
C ASN A 65 2.21 6.65 -12.90
N LEU A 66 2.42 7.86 -13.42
CA LEU A 66 3.14 8.05 -14.67
C LEU A 66 4.59 7.56 -14.54
N LYS A 67 5.28 7.91 -13.44
CA LYS A 67 6.65 7.44 -13.19
C LYS A 67 6.72 5.92 -13.16
N LEU A 68 5.84 5.27 -12.40
CA LEU A 68 5.77 3.81 -12.33
C LEU A 68 5.48 3.17 -13.70
N HIS A 69 4.58 3.76 -14.48
CA HIS A 69 4.33 3.31 -15.85
C HIS A 69 5.59 3.39 -16.71
N ILE A 70 6.29 4.53 -16.70
CA ILE A 70 7.55 4.70 -17.44
C ILE A 70 8.57 3.67 -17.01
N THR A 71 8.79 3.50 -15.70
CA THR A 71 9.82 2.58 -15.21
C THR A 71 9.43 1.10 -15.40
N SER A 72 8.15 0.76 -15.49
CA SER A 72 7.73 -0.63 -15.72
C SER A 72 7.71 -1.00 -17.21
N LYS A 73 7.31 -0.08 -18.09
CA LYS A 73 7.08 -0.35 -19.52
C LYS A 73 8.16 0.19 -20.46
N HIS A 74 8.94 1.16 -20.02
CA HIS A 74 9.87 1.90 -20.88
C HIS A 74 11.29 2.02 -20.31
N SER A 75 11.61 1.26 -19.25
CA SER A 75 12.94 1.17 -18.65
C SER A 75 13.48 -0.25 -18.73
N THR A 76 14.81 -0.37 -18.83
CA THR A 76 15.51 -1.65 -18.85
C THR A 76 15.62 -2.23 -17.43
N ILE A 77 15.89 -3.53 -17.33
CA ILE A 77 16.07 -4.22 -16.04
C ILE A 77 17.18 -3.56 -15.20
N GLU A 78 18.26 -3.10 -15.83
CA GLU A 78 19.38 -2.40 -15.19
C GLU A 78 18.99 -1.05 -14.59
N GLU A 79 18.07 -0.33 -15.24
CA GLU A 79 17.51 0.90 -14.69
C GLU A 79 16.56 0.59 -13.53
N LYS A 80 15.77 -0.48 -13.66
CA LYS A 80 14.84 -0.91 -12.61
C LYS A 80 15.58 -1.38 -11.35
N SER A 81 16.67 -2.12 -11.50
CA SER A 81 17.45 -2.68 -10.39
C SER A 81 18.07 -1.64 -9.46
N LYS A 82 18.29 -0.42 -9.96
CA LYS A 82 18.77 0.73 -9.18
C LYS A 82 17.70 1.30 -8.23
N HIS A 83 16.43 0.93 -8.38
CA HIS A 83 15.35 1.45 -7.56
C HIS A 83 15.29 0.79 -6.17
N LYS A 84 15.12 1.61 -5.13
CA LYS A 84 15.12 1.16 -3.72
C LYS A 84 14.10 0.07 -3.41
N TYR A 85 12.93 0.10 -4.04
CA TYR A 85 11.86 -0.86 -3.83
C TYR A 85 11.65 -1.72 -5.08
N TYR A 86 12.72 -2.36 -5.52
CA TYR A 86 12.72 -3.27 -6.66
C TYR A 86 12.66 -4.73 -6.21
N CYS A 87 11.90 -5.54 -6.94
CA CYS A 87 11.87 -6.98 -6.79
C CYS A 87 12.58 -7.64 -7.98
N ALA A 88 13.76 -8.20 -7.74
CA ALA A 88 14.55 -8.90 -8.77
C ALA A 88 13.87 -10.17 -9.29
N LEU A 89 13.13 -10.89 -8.44
CA LEU A 89 12.44 -12.12 -8.83
C LEU A 89 11.30 -11.86 -9.83
N CYS A 90 10.57 -10.76 -9.65
CA CYS A 90 9.40 -10.43 -10.46
C CYS A 90 9.64 -9.26 -11.43
N ASP A 91 10.87 -8.78 -11.56
CA ASP A 91 11.27 -7.57 -12.32
C ASP A 91 10.30 -6.38 -12.15
N SER A 92 9.88 -6.14 -10.91
CA SER A 92 8.80 -5.20 -10.58
C SER A 92 9.26 -4.14 -9.60
N ILE A 93 8.81 -2.90 -9.82
CA ILE A 93 9.15 -1.76 -8.96
C ILE A 93 7.94 -1.32 -8.16
N PHE A 94 8.19 -0.90 -6.93
CA PHE A 94 7.21 -0.37 -6.01
C PHE A 94 7.60 1.03 -5.54
N PHE A 95 6.65 1.73 -4.95
CA PHE A 95 6.84 3.12 -4.53
C PHE A 95 7.11 3.29 -3.05
N SER A 96 6.80 2.26 -2.28
CA SER A 96 7.12 2.21 -0.86
C SER A 96 7.48 0.80 -0.44
N GLN A 97 8.17 0.72 0.69
CA GLN A 97 8.54 -0.55 1.31
C GLN A 97 7.32 -1.41 1.64
N LEU A 98 6.18 -0.80 1.99
CA LEU A 98 4.95 -1.52 2.34
C LEU A 98 4.43 -2.31 1.14
N PHE A 99 4.38 -1.70 -0.04
CA PHE A 99 3.90 -2.39 -1.25
C PHE A 99 4.85 -3.49 -1.69
N LEU A 100 6.17 -3.29 -1.57
CA LEU A 100 7.14 -4.35 -1.85
C LEU A 100 6.96 -5.53 -0.86
N LYS A 101 6.79 -5.27 0.44
CA LYS A 101 6.56 -6.32 1.44
C LYS A 101 5.26 -7.09 1.18
N ASN A 102 4.19 -6.39 0.82
CA ASN A 102 2.92 -7.03 0.50
C ASN A 102 3.03 -7.86 -0.79
N HIS A 103 3.74 -7.35 -1.81
CA HIS A 103 4.05 -8.12 -3.00
C HIS A 103 4.86 -9.38 -2.67
N GLN A 104 5.89 -9.29 -1.83
CA GLN A 104 6.72 -10.44 -1.44
C GLN A 104 5.93 -11.53 -0.70
N ARG A 105 4.83 -11.16 -0.03
CA ARG A 105 3.89 -12.08 0.62
C ARG A 105 2.79 -12.59 -0.31
N SER A 106 2.68 -12.04 -1.51
CA SER A 106 1.64 -12.46 -2.46
C SER A 106 1.92 -13.86 -2.98
N ILE A 107 0.85 -14.64 -3.17
CA ILE A 107 0.91 -15.98 -3.75
C ILE A 107 1.66 -15.96 -5.09
N LEU A 108 1.44 -14.94 -5.92
CA LEU A 108 2.13 -14.78 -7.20
C LEU A 108 3.66 -14.64 -7.06
N HIS A 109 4.12 -13.90 -6.04
CA HIS A 109 5.56 -13.79 -5.78
C HIS A 109 6.14 -15.11 -5.26
N LEU A 110 5.43 -15.79 -4.35
CA LEU A 110 5.85 -17.09 -3.84
C LEU A 110 5.92 -18.14 -4.96
N ASN A 111 4.94 -18.18 -5.86
CA ASN A 111 4.95 -19.04 -7.04
C ASN A 111 6.16 -18.74 -7.93
N ASN A 112 6.42 -17.46 -8.24
CA ASN A 112 7.60 -17.07 -9.02
C ASN A 112 8.93 -17.43 -8.35
N LYS A 113 8.97 -17.46 -7.01
CA LYS A 113 10.14 -17.89 -6.25
C LYS A 113 10.34 -19.42 -6.35
N LEU A 114 9.26 -20.19 -6.36
CA LEU A 114 9.29 -21.64 -6.52
C LEU A 114 9.70 -22.06 -7.95
N THR A 115 9.15 -21.40 -8.98
CA THR A 115 9.46 -21.73 -10.38
C THR A 115 10.88 -21.39 -10.79
N LYS A 116 11.49 -20.34 -10.21
CA LYS A 116 12.87 -19.93 -10.49
C LYS A 116 13.93 -20.62 -9.62
N GLY A 117 13.51 -21.41 -8.63
CA GLY A 117 14.39 -22.24 -7.79
C GLY A 117 14.63 -23.64 -8.34
N VAL A 118 14.09 -23.97 -9.52
CA VAL A 118 14.36 -25.21 -10.25
C VAL A 118 15.47 -24.91 -11.26
N ASP A 119 16.67 -25.44 -11.01
CA ASP A 119 17.81 -25.30 -11.89
C ASP A 119 17.46 -25.77 -13.32
N SER A 120 17.80 -24.95 -14.32
CA SER A 120 17.48 -25.15 -15.74
C SER A 120 18.24 -26.30 -16.42
N ASN A 121 18.70 -27.32 -15.69
CA ASN A 121 19.45 -28.45 -16.24
C ASN A 121 18.64 -29.75 -16.41
N THR A 122 17.32 -29.71 -16.22
CA THR A 122 16.43 -30.84 -16.56
C THR A 122 15.15 -30.31 -17.22
N LEU A 123 15.24 -29.89 -18.48
CA LEU A 123 14.07 -29.72 -19.34
C LEU A 123 14.13 -30.80 -20.41
N ASP A 124 13.59 -31.98 -20.10
CA ASP A 124 12.98 -32.84 -21.11
C ASP A 124 11.61 -32.21 -21.42
N GLU A 125 11.37 -31.90 -22.70
CA GLU A 125 10.24 -31.13 -23.21
C GLU A 125 8.86 -31.80 -23.03
N ASN A 126 8.73 -32.88 -22.26
CA ASN A 126 7.53 -33.72 -22.25
C ASN A 126 6.68 -33.72 -20.97
N ASN A 127 6.93 -32.90 -19.94
CA ASN A 127 6.09 -32.91 -18.73
C ASN A 127 5.64 -31.52 -18.28
N LEU A 128 4.53 -31.07 -18.88
CA LEU A 128 3.71 -29.96 -18.39
C LEU A 128 2.67 -30.47 -17.38
N GLU A 129 3.12 -30.98 -16.23
CA GLU A 129 2.25 -31.06 -15.04
C GLU A 129 2.93 -30.33 -13.88
N PRO A 130 2.26 -29.31 -13.27
CA PRO A 130 2.78 -28.73 -12.04
C PRO A 130 2.89 -29.83 -11.00
N ASN A 131 4.06 -30.02 -10.39
CA ASN A 131 4.30 -31.05 -9.38
C ASN A 131 3.43 -30.80 -8.13
N ILE A 132 2.21 -31.35 -8.15
CA ILE A 132 1.15 -31.22 -7.15
C ILE A 132 1.66 -31.60 -5.75
N GLU A 133 2.61 -32.52 -5.67
CA GLU A 133 3.18 -33.02 -4.41
C GLU A 133 3.99 -31.95 -3.67
N ASN A 134 4.71 -31.11 -4.41
CA ASN A 134 5.52 -30.02 -3.83
C ASN A 134 4.65 -28.83 -3.41
N VAL A 135 3.55 -28.58 -4.14
CA VAL A 135 2.51 -27.60 -3.75
C VAL A 135 1.82 -28.05 -2.47
N ASN A 136 1.47 -29.33 -2.35
CA ASN A 136 0.84 -29.90 -1.16
C ASN A 136 1.72 -29.76 0.08
N GLU A 137 3.02 -30.04 -0.01
CA GLU A 137 3.94 -29.87 1.12
C GLU A 137 4.15 -28.40 1.50
N HIS A 138 4.14 -27.47 0.54
CA HIS A 138 4.20 -26.04 0.83
C HIS A 138 2.94 -25.56 1.58
N VAL A 139 1.75 -25.90 1.05
CA VAL A 139 0.46 -25.57 1.67
C VAL A 139 0.35 -26.18 3.05
N LYS A 140 0.78 -27.43 3.22
CA LYS A 140 0.81 -28.14 4.52
C LYS A 140 1.72 -27.45 5.53
N ARG A 141 2.88 -26.94 5.09
CA ARG A 141 3.80 -26.17 5.95
C ARG A 141 3.20 -24.83 6.35
N GLU A 142 2.57 -24.10 5.44
CA GLU A 142 1.92 -22.81 5.75
C GLU A 142 0.73 -22.99 6.70
N LEU A 143 -0.15 -23.96 6.42
CA LEU A 143 -1.28 -24.31 7.29
C LEU A 143 -0.81 -24.72 8.69
N LYS A 144 0.32 -25.45 8.78
CA LYS A 144 0.91 -25.85 10.07
C LYS A 144 1.42 -24.66 10.87
N GLU A 145 2.03 -23.67 10.23
CA GLU A 145 2.53 -22.47 10.91
C GLU A 145 1.38 -21.53 11.33
N GLU A 146 0.35 -21.37 10.51
CA GLU A 146 -0.86 -20.61 10.86
C GLU A 146 -1.59 -21.25 12.05
N LEU A 147 -1.85 -22.56 12.00
CA LEU A 147 -2.49 -23.29 13.10
C LEU A 147 -1.68 -23.21 14.40
N LYS A 148 -0.34 -23.28 14.30
CA LYS A 148 0.55 -23.14 15.46
C LYS A 148 0.50 -21.72 16.04
N ALA A 149 0.38 -20.70 15.21
CA ALA A 149 0.24 -19.32 15.66
C ALA A 149 -1.10 -19.11 16.38
N GLU A 150 -2.20 -19.62 15.83
CA GLU A 150 -3.53 -19.56 16.45
C GLU A 150 -3.58 -20.31 17.78
N LEU A 151 -3.07 -21.55 17.82
CA LEU A 151 -3.03 -22.35 19.04
C LEU A 151 -2.20 -21.67 20.15
N LYS A 152 -1.10 -20.99 19.77
CA LYS A 152 -0.28 -20.23 20.72
C LYS A 152 -1.03 -19.02 21.30
N VAL A 153 -1.86 -18.35 20.51
CA VAL A 153 -2.72 -17.26 20.99
C VAL A 153 -3.78 -17.81 21.94
N GLU A 154 -4.46 -18.89 21.57
CA GLU A 154 -5.51 -19.48 22.39
C GLU A 154 -4.98 -19.99 23.72
N LEU A 155 -3.86 -20.73 23.72
CA LEU A 155 -3.20 -21.20 24.93
C LEU A 155 -2.80 -20.04 25.86
N LYS A 156 -2.33 -18.93 25.29
CA LYS A 156 -1.99 -17.73 26.06
C LYS A 156 -3.23 -17.06 26.68
N ASN A 157 -4.36 -17.09 25.98
CA ASN A 157 -5.62 -16.56 26.50
C ASN A 157 -6.15 -17.44 27.63
N GLU A 158 -6.10 -18.76 27.47
CA GLU A 158 -6.57 -19.71 28.49
C GLU A 158 -5.73 -19.65 29.75
N LEU A 159 -4.40 -19.64 29.62
CA LEU A 159 -3.48 -19.48 30.76
C LEU A 159 -3.73 -18.17 31.51
N ARG A 160 -4.07 -17.08 30.80
CA ARG A 160 -4.46 -15.81 31.43
C ARG A 160 -5.76 -15.92 32.19
N LYS A 161 -6.76 -16.63 31.67
CA LYS A 161 -8.04 -16.84 32.39
C LYS A 161 -7.81 -17.63 33.66
N GLU A 162 -7.06 -18.73 33.59
CA GLU A 162 -6.73 -19.57 34.75
C GLU A 162 -5.96 -18.76 35.81
N LEU A 163 -4.94 -18.00 35.41
CA LEU A 163 -4.18 -17.15 36.33
C LEU A 163 -5.08 -16.09 36.98
N MET A 164 -6.03 -15.52 36.24
CA MET A 164 -6.99 -14.56 36.78
C MET A 164 -7.99 -15.21 37.76
N ILE A 165 -8.41 -16.45 37.50
CA ILE A 165 -9.28 -17.22 38.41
C ILE A 165 -8.53 -17.53 39.70
N GLU A 166 -7.30 -18.05 39.60
CA GLU A 166 -6.47 -18.39 40.75
C GLU A 166 -6.12 -17.15 41.58
N PHE A 167 -5.82 -16.03 40.93
CA PHE A 167 -5.59 -14.76 41.61
C PHE A 167 -6.82 -14.27 42.38
N LYS A 168 -8.01 -14.36 41.76
CA LYS A 168 -9.28 -14.02 42.44
C LYS A 168 -9.56 -14.93 43.63
N ARG A 169 -9.35 -16.24 43.47
CA ARG A 169 -9.49 -17.24 44.53
C ARG A 169 -8.60 -16.92 45.73
N ARG A 170 -7.33 -16.63 45.47
CA ARG A 170 -6.34 -16.32 46.50
C ARG A 170 -6.63 -15.01 47.22
N ILE A 171 -7.18 -14.01 46.52
CA ILE A 171 -7.70 -12.80 47.15
C ILE A 171 -8.87 -13.15 48.09
N THR A 172 -9.86 -13.91 47.62
CA THR A 172 -11.02 -14.28 48.45
C THR A 172 -10.65 -15.08 49.69
N GLU A 173 -9.62 -15.94 49.61
CA GLU A 173 -9.09 -16.70 50.75
C GLU A 173 -8.32 -15.83 51.76
N CYS A 174 -7.79 -14.66 51.36
CA CYS A 174 -7.12 -13.73 52.27
C CYS A 174 -8.07 -12.76 52.99
N PHE A 175 -9.31 -12.61 52.51
CA PHE A 175 -10.32 -11.69 53.04
C PHE A 175 -11.50 -12.41 53.74
N ALA A 176 -11.43 -13.73 53.87
CA ALA A 176 -12.33 -14.57 54.67
C ALA A 176 -11.64 -14.97 55.99
#